data_AF-A0A1G7RDJ4-F1
#
_entry.id   AF-A0A1G7RDJ4-F1
#
_cell.length_a   1.000
_cell.length_b   1.000
_cell.length_c   1.000
_cell.angle_alpha   90.00
_cell.angle_beta   90.00
_cell.angle_gamma   90.00
#
_symmetry.space_group_name_H-M   'P 1'
#
loop_
_entity.id
_entity.type
_entity.pdbx_description
1 polymer ?
#
loop_
_entity_poly.entity_id
_entity_poly.type
_entity_poly.pdbx_seq_one_letter_code
_entity_poly.pdbx_strand_id
1 'polypeptide(L)'
;MRKDNKSLYMCIVRKKDFYHICMTILHTIFRCIFTQAEFLLSCHKIQDLKIIRDLTDYHSETPLALSLGMFDGVHLGHLSIINKLNEIAEKENLESAILSFWPHPRKFLNPDDDVKMLNTLEEKLELLEKSGIRNIFLKTFDEEFRNLTGTEFCEKVLVDKLNVKHIIIGHDHTFGKNKSGNFELLKSISDELGFKVNQLEAVQTNDLNISSTKIRIALSEGRINDANEMLGYSYPLTGKVIHGKKLGRTIGYPTANIEVPINKLLPKKGAYIVEVWIDDQFYKGMLSIGTNPTIDDQNESLHTEVYILDFNKEIYDKEITIKFRDFLHDEIKFDGLEKLIEKLDEDKRLTEEYQF
;
A
#
# COMPACT_ATOMS: atom_id res chain seq x y z
N MET A 1 -58.65 -27.61 37.77
CA MET A 1 -58.13 -26.72 36.71
C MET A 1 -56.60 -26.83 36.70
N ARG A 2 -56.07 -27.67 35.81
CA ARG A 2 -54.62 -27.86 35.56
C ARG A 2 -54.37 -27.37 34.13
N LYS A 3 -53.77 -26.20 33.96
CA LYS A 3 -53.10 -25.77 32.72
C LYS A 3 -51.96 -24.81 33.11
N ASP A 4 -50.90 -24.84 32.30
CA ASP A 4 -49.84 -23.82 32.19
C ASP A 4 -48.61 -23.90 33.08
N ASN A 5 -47.94 -25.06 33.14
CA ASN A 5 -46.53 -25.15 33.57
C ASN A 5 -45.58 -25.83 32.56
N LYS A 6 -46.07 -26.24 31.37
CA LYS A 6 -45.22 -26.85 30.33
C LYS A 6 -44.68 -25.84 29.30
N SER A 7 -45.29 -24.67 29.14
CA SER A 7 -44.85 -23.64 28.18
C SER A 7 -43.65 -22.84 28.69
N LEU A 8 -43.56 -22.57 30.00
CA LEU A 8 -42.46 -21.83 30.61
C LEU A 8 -41.14 -22.62 30.59
N TYR A 9 -41.20 -23.95 30.80
CA TYR A 9 -40.03 -24.83 30.77
C TYR A 9 -39.41 -24.94 29.36
N MET A 10 -40.22 -24.98 28.30
CA MET A 10 -39.70 -25.04 26.92
C MET A 10 -39.07 -23.71 26.45
N CYS A 11 -39.50 -22.58 27.01
CA CYS A 11 -38.91 -21.27 26.70
C CYS A 11 -37.55 -21.06 27.41
N ILE A 12 -37.39 -21.61 28.61
CA ILE A 12 -36.13 -21.54 29.39
C ILE A 12 -35.05 -22.47 28.79
N VAL A 13 -35.43 -23.66 28.31
CA VAL A 13 -34.49 -24.60 27.66
C VAL A 13 -33.94 -24.01 26.35
N ARG A 14 -34.80 -23.38 25.52
CA ARG A 14 -34.34 -22.70 24.29
C ARG A 14 -33.45 -21.48 24.55
N LYS A 15 -33.61 -20.76 25.67
CA LYS A 15 -32.71 -19.66 26.05
C LYS A 15 -31.34 -20.15 26.53
N LYS A 16 -31.27 -21.28 27.25
CA LYS A 16 -30.00 -21.87 27.67
C LYS A 16 -29.18 -22.37 26.48
N ASP A 17 -29.84 -22.99 25.50
CA ASP A 17 -29.17 -23.45 24.28
C ASP A 17 -28.66 -22.27 23.43
N PHE A 18 -29.42 -21.18 23.35
CA PHE A 18 -28.98 -19.95 22.66
C PHE A 18 -27.81 -19.27 23.37
N TYR A 19 -27.81 -19.24 24.71
CA TYR A 19 -26.69 -18.71 25.49
C TYR A 19 -25.43 -19.57 25.34
N HIS A 20 -25.57 -20.90 25.26
CA HIS A 20 -24.46 -21.80 25.01
C HIS A 20 -23.90 -21.66 23.60
N ILE A 21 -24.75 -21.50 22.58
CA ILE A 21 -24.33 -21.27 21.20
C ILE A 21 -23.66 -19.89 21.08
N CYS A 22 -24.23 -18.83 21.65
CA CYS A 22 -23.59 -17.52 21.71
C CYS A 22 -22.26 -17.56 22.45
N MET A 23 -22.16 -18.25 23.60
CA MET A 23 -20.90 -18.38 24.34
C MET A 23 -19.87 -19.22 23.58
N THR A 24 -20.28 -20.21 22.79
CA THR A 24 -19.37 -21.04 21.97
C THR A 24 -18.89 -20.26 20.75
N ILE A 25 -19.76 -19.47 20.11
CA ILE A 25 -19.39 -18.56 19.03
C ILE A 25 -18.51 -17.43 19.57
N LEU A 26 -18.82 -16.85 20.74
CA LEU A 26 -18.01 -15.84 21.39
C LEU A 26 -16.65 -16.42 21.81
N HIS A 27 -16.59 -17.66 22.32
CA HIS A 27 -15.32 -18.35 22.59
C HIS A 27 -14.54 -18.65 21.32
N THR A 28 -15.21 -19.02 20.23
CA THR A 28 -14.54 -19.33 18.95
C THR A 28 -14.03 -18.05 18.29
N ILE A 29 -14.79 -16.96 18.36
CA ILE A 29 -14.37 -15.61 17.93
C ILE A 29 -13.25 -15.11 18.84
N PHE A 30 -13.36 -15.24 20.17
CA PHE A 30 -12.27 -14.89 21.09
C PHE A 30 -11.03 -15.72 20.84
N ARG A 31 -11.17 -17.01 20.51
CA ARG A 31 -10.04 -17.90 20.20
C ARG A 31 -9.44 -17.58 18.83
N CYS A 32 -10.25 -17.17 17.84
CA CYS A 32 -9.77 -16.64 16.55
C CYS A 32 -9.04 -15.31 16.71
N ILE A 33 -9.59 -14.39 17.51
CA ILE A 33 -8.98 -13.09 17.83
C ILE A 33 -7.71 -13.30 18.68
N PHE A 34 -7.70 -14.25 19.62
CA PHE A 34 -6.50 -14.60 20.40
C PHE A 34 -5.45 -15.30 19.53
N THR A 35 -5.83 -16.17 18.58
CA THR A 35 -4.86 -16.75 17.65
C THR A 35 -4.33 -15.72 16.65
N GLN A 36 -5.10 -14.70 16.26
CA GLN A 36 -4.59 -13.57 15.48
C GLN A 36 -3.71 -12.64 16.33
N ALA A 37 -4.06 -12.41 17.60
CA ALA A 37 -3.27 -11.62 18.53
C ALA A 37 -1.97 -12.33 18.92
N GLU A 38 -1.97 -13.66 19.10
CA GLU A 38 -0.75 -14.46 19.31
C GLU A 38 0.10 -14.56 18.03
N PHE A 39 -0.51 -14.49 16.84
CA PHE A 39 0.24 -14.32 15.59
C PHE A 39 0.86 -12.91 15.46
N LEU A 40 0.19 -11.89 15.99
CA LEU A 40 0.70 -10.50 16.09
C LEU A 40 1.69 -10.29 17.25
N LEU A 41 1.70 -11.17 18.26
CA LEU A 41 2.58 -11.13 19.44
C LEU A 41 3.69 -12.18 19.40
N SER A 42 3.88 -12.88 18.28
CA SER A 42 5.16 -13.52 17.98
C SER A 42 6.21 -12.44 18.02
N CYS A 43 7.00 -12.44 19.10
CA CYS A 43 8.07 -11.52 19.39
C CYS A 43 9.24 -11.73 18.41
N HIS A 44 8.98 -11.60 17.11
CA HIS A 44 10.01 -11.23 16.16
C HIS A 44 10.44 -9.84 16.58
N LYS A 45 11.68 -9.70 17.07
CA LYS A 45 12.34 -8.39 17.08
C LYS A 45 12.13 -7.82 15.69
N ILE A 46 11.33 -6.75 15.57
CA ILE A 46 11.27 -5.97 14.34
C ILE A 46 12.70 -5.48 14.16
N GLN A 47 13.43 -6.16 13.28
CA GLN A 47 14.76 -5.72 12.88
C GLN A 47 14.54 -4.73 11.76
N ASP A 48 15.22 -3.58 11.85
CA ASP A 48 15.09 -2.50 10.88
C ASP A 48 15.37 -2.99 9.45
N LEU A 49 14.57 -2.50 8.50
CA LEU A 49 14.76 -2.76 7.07
C LEU A 49 16.10 -2.19 6.60
N LYS A 50 17.00 -3.05 6.12
CA LYS A 50 18.27 -2.60 5.49
C LYS A 50 18.03 -2.17 4.06
N ILE A 51 18.38 -0.93 3.76
CA ILE A 51 18.28 -0.35 2.41
C ILE A 51 19.65 -0.34 1.76
N ILE A 52 19.84 -1.15 0.72
CA ILE A 52 21.09 -1.28 -0.02
C ILE A 52 20.91 -0.68 -1.42
N ARG A 53 21.74 0.31 -1.78
CA ARG A 53 21.66 1.00 -3.09
C ARG A 53 22.79 0.63 -4.04
N ASP A 54 23.96 0.30 -3.47
CA ASP A 54 25.10 -0.19 -4.23
C ASP A 54 25.31 -1.67 -3.93
N LEU A 55 25.44 -2.46 -5.00
CA LEU A 55 25.68 -3.89 -4.91
C LEU A 55 27.17 -4.23 -4.89
N THR A 56 28.06 -3.28 -5.23
CA THR A 56 29.50 -3.52 -5.31
C THR A 56 30.12 -3.75 -3.93
N ASP A 57 29.68 -3.00 -2.92
CA ASP A 57 30.16 -3.10 -1.54
C ASP A 57 29.29 -4.01 -0.67
N TYR A 58 28.29 -4.68 -1.24
CA TYR A 58 27.42 -5.56 -0.48
C TYR A 58 28.13 -6.88 -0.15
N HIS A 59 28.31 -7.12 1.14
CA HIS A 59 28.79 -8.39 1.67
C HIS A 59 27.93 -8.80 2.87
N SER A 60 27.47 -10.05 2.86
CA SER A 60 26.74 -10.66 3.97
C SER A 60 27.22 -12.09 4.18
N GLU A 61 27.44 -12.47 5.44
CA GLU A 61 27.74 -13.85 5.82
C GLU A 61 26.50 -14.76 5.69
N THR A 62 25.30 -14.18 5.77
CA THR A 62 24.04 -14.92 5.65
C THR A 62 23.52 -14.83 4.22
N PRO A 63 23.30 -15.97 3.53
CA PRO A 63 22.76 -15.98 2.17
C PRO A 63 21.30 -15.52 2.12
N LEU A 64 20.80 -15.23 0.92
CA LEU A 64 19.49 -14.60 0.74
C LEU A 64 18.41 -15.55 0.23
N ALA A 65 17.20 -15.37 0.76
CA ALA A 65 15.96 -15.68 0.05
C ALA A 65 15.49 -14.39 -0.64
N LEU A 66 15.42 -14.37 -1.97
CA LEU A 66 15.19 -13.16 -2.76
C LEU A 66 13.88 -13.24 -3.57
N SER A 67 13.14 -12.14 -3.60
CA SER A 67 12.14 -11.89 -4.64
C SER A 67 12.52 -10.70 -5.52
N LEU A 68 12.13 -10.76 -6.79
CA LEU A 68 12.41 -9.74 -7.80
C LEU A 68 11.13 -8.98 -8.17
N GLY A 69 11.16 -7.64 -8.18
CA GLY A 69 10.01 -6.88 -8.68
C GLY A 69 9.98 -5.41 -8.29
N MET A 70 8.99 -4.69 -8.84
CA MET A 70 8.79 -3.28 -8.52
C MET A 70 8.12 -3.07 -7.16
N PHE A 71 7.33 -4.04 -6.68
CA PHE A 71 6.58 -3.97 -5.42
C PHE A 71 5.81 -2.66 -5.25
N ASP A 72 5.29 -2.12 -6.36
CA ASP A 72 4.58 -0.84 -6.35
C ASP A 72 3.17 -1.02 -5.81
N GLY A 73 2.83 -0.26 -4.76
CA GLY A 73 1.60 -0.42 -4.01
C GLY A 73 1.64 -1.47 -2.91
N VAL A 74 2.73 -2.26 -2.76
CA VAL A 74 2.89 -3.35 -1.75
C VAL A 74 1.56 -4.07 -1.41
N HIS A 75 0.78 -4.38 -2.45
CA HIS A 75 -0.60 -4.85 -2.30
C HIS A 75 -0.66 -6.27 -1.76
N LEU A 76 -1.86 -6.79 -1.46
CA LEU A 76 -2.05 -8.15 -0.92
C LEU A 76 -1.34 -9.25 -1.74
N GLY A 77 -1.29 -9.11 -3.07
CA GLY A 77 -0.49 -9.98 -3.94
C GLY A 77 1.02 -9.98 -3.61
N HIS A 78 1.60 -8.81 -3.36
CA HIS A 78 3.00 -8.68 -2.93
C HIS A 78 3.19 -9.19 -1.50
N LEU A 79 2.25 -8.92 -0.59
CA LEU A 79 2.34 -9.40 0.80
C LEU A 79 2.34 -10.93 0.87
N SER A 80 1.61 -11.62 0.00
CA SER A 80 1.70 -13.09 -0.11
C SER A 80 3.11 -13.57 -0.48
N ILE A 81 3.76 -12.90 -1.43
CA ILE A 81 5.16 -13.19 -1.81
C ILE A 81 6.09 -12.95 -0.62
N ILE A 82 5.95 -11.82 0.07
CA ILE A 82 6.79 -11.45 1.20
C ILE A 82 6.62 -12.42 2.38
N ASN A 83 5.38 -12.79 2.71
CA ASN A 83 5.11 -13.77 3.76
C ASN A 83 5.78 -15.11 3.47
N LYS A 84 5.68 -15.58 2.21
CA LYS A 84 6.34 -16.83 1.81
C LYS A 84 7.86 -16.71 1.85
N LEU A 85 8.39 -15.56 1.46
CA LEU A 85 9.81 -15.25 1.49
C LEU A 85 10.36 -15.27 2.92
N ASN A 86 9.64 -14.67 3.87
CA ASN A 86 9.99 -14.66 5.29
C ASN A 86 9.95 -16.08 5.89
N GLU A 87 8.91 -16.87 5.57
CA GLU A 87 8.80 -18.28 6.00
C GLU A 87 10.01 -19.11 5.54
N ILE A 88 10.39 -18.96 4.26
CA ILE A 88 11.54 -19.66 3.69
C ILE A 88 12.85 -19.18 4.34
N ALA A 89 12.99 -17.86 4.53
CA ALA A 89 14.18 -17.28 5.13
C ALA A 89 14.41 -17.83 6.54
N GLU A 90 13.34 -17.88 7.37
CA GLU A 90 13.41 -18.46 8.71
C GLU A 90 13.75 -19.96 8.67
N LYS A 91 13.06 -20.73 7.83
CA LYS A 91 13.23 -22.19 7.75
C LYS A 91 14.62 -22.60 7.26
N GLU A 92 15.22 -21.83 6.34
CA GLU A 92 16.47 -22.16 5.67
C GLU A 92 17.68 -21.39 6.24
N ASN A 93 17.50 -20.62 7.32
CA ASN A 93 18.52 -19.73 7.90
C ASN A 93 19.11 -18.74 6.88
N LEU A 94 18.23 -18.10 6.11
CA LEU A 94 18.56 -17.06 5.14
C LEU A 94 18.06 -15.68 5.63
N GLU A 95 18.48 -14.60 4.99
CA GLU A 95 17.79 -13.30 5.14
C GLU A 95 16.81 -13.09 3.97
N SER A 96 15.60 -12.64 4.28
CA SER A 96 14.61 -12.24 3.28
C SER A 96 15.03 -10.94 2.58
N ALA A 97 14.94 -10.91 1.26
CA ALA A 97 15.33 -9.75 0.46
C ALA A 97 14.41 -9.48 -0.72
N ILE A 98 14.25 -8.20 -1.06
CA ILE A 98 13.64 -7.77 -2.31
C ILE A 98 14.70 -7.05 -3.15
N LEU A 99 14.86 -7.45 -4.42
CA LEU A 99 15.55 -6.63 -5.41
C LEU A 99 14.51 -5.85 -6.22
N SER A 100 14.59 -4.53 -6.10
CA SER A 100 13.72 -3.57 -6.77
C SER A 100 14.54 -2.48 -7.45
N PHE A 101 13.83 -1.60 -8.16
CA PHE A 101 14.44 -0.50 -8.90
C PHE A 101 13.90 0.85 -8.42
N TRP A 102 14.81 1.80 -8.26
CA TRP A 102 14.45 3.20 -8.05
C TRP A 102 15.49 4.13 -8.68
N PRO A 103 15.10 5.08 -9.56
CA PRO A 103 13.75 5.32 -10.09
C PRO A 103 13.18 4.15 -10.92
N HIS A 104 11.91 4.24 -11.32
CA HIS A 104 11.25 3.20 -12.12
C HIS A 104 12.00 2.96 -13.45
N PRO A 105 12.31 1.71 -13.87
CA PRO A 105 13.10 1.42 -15.08
C PRO A 105 12.57 2.07 -16.37
N ARG A 106 11.25 2.24 -16.46
CA ARG A 106 10.60 2.97 -17.56
C ARG A 106 11.11 4.40 -17.75
N LYS A 107 11.46 5.13 -16.69
CA LYS A 107 12.06 6.48 -16.78
C LYS A 107 13.42 6.45 -17.48
N PHE A 108 14.18 5.36 -17.33
CA PHE A 108 15.42 5.18 -18.05
C PHE A 108 15.18 4.81 -19.52
N LEU A 109 14.25 3.89 -19.79
CA LEU A 109 13.93 3.43 -21.14
C LEU A 109 13.23 4.48 -21.99
N ASN A 110 12.45 5.35 -21.35
CA ASN A 110 11.73 6.46 -21.96
C ASN A 110 11.73 7.65 -20.97
N PRO A 111 12.65 8.61 -21.13
CA PRO A 111 12.76 9.78 -20.26
C PRO A 111 11.46 10.59 -20.13
N ASP A 112 10.65 10.63 -21.20
CA ASP A 112 9.39 11.35 -21.27
C ASP A 112 8.21 10.58 -20.64
N ASP A 113 8.43 9.35 -20.16
CA ASP A 113 7.37 8.53 -19.56
C ASP A 113 6.93 9.10 -18.21
N ASP A 114 5.69 9.56 -18.09
CA ASP A 114 5.13 10.09 -16.85
C ASP A 114 4.54 8.98 -15.95
N VAL A 115 5.33 7.93 -15.69
CA VAL A 115 4.90 6.85 -14.79
C VAL A 115 4.64 7.40 -13.40
N LYS A 116 3.36 7.38 -13.00
CA LYS A 116 2.95 7.60 -11.61
C LYS A 116 3.01 6.30 -10.82
N MET A 117 3.60 6.38 -9.63
CA MET A 117 3.78 5.30 -8.67
C MET A 117 2.62 5.29 -7.68
N LEU A 118 2.16 4.09 -7.29
CA LEU A 118 1.17 3.97 -6.22
C LEU A 118 1.77 4.42 -4.88
N ASN A 119 3.06 4.19 -4.68
CA ASN A 119 3.76 4.69 -3.50
C ASN A 119 4.95 5.58 -3.86
N THR A 120 5.21 6.58 -3.03
CA THR A 120 6.56 7.18 -2.97
C THR A 120 7.57 6.12 -2.50
N LEU A 121 8.86 6.44 -2.55
CA LEU A 121 9.86 5.51 -2.04
C LEU A 121 9.68 5.32 -0.53
N GLU A 122 9.44 6.41 0.18
CA GLU A 122 9.30 6.47 1.63
C GLU A 122 8.09 5.65 2.08
N GLU A 123 6.92 5.84 1.45
CA GLU A 123 5.73 5.04 1.71
C GLU A 123 5.96 3.54 1.43
N LYS A 124 6.68 3.20 0.35
CA LYS A 124 7.00 1.81 0.03
C LYS A 124 7.89 1.19 1.10
N LEU A 125 8.92 1.90 1.53
CA LEU A 125 9.86 1.42 2.55
C LEU A 125 9.15 1.16 3.88
N GLU A 126 8.25 2.06 4.30
CA GLU A 126 7.43 1.87 5.50
C GLU A 126 6.54 0.61 5.40
N LEU A 127 5.89 0.39 4.26
CA LEU A 127 5.06 -0.80 4.02
C LEU A 127 5.88 -2.10 4.04
N LEU A 128 7.07 -2.06 3.44
CA LEU A 128 7.98 -3.20 3.40
C LEU A 128 8.54 -3.52 4.79
N GLU A 129 8.94 -2.51 5.56
CA GLU A 129 9.37 -2.69 6.93
C GLU A 129 8.27 -3.33 7.80
N LYS A 130 7.03 -2.84 7.68
CA LYS A 130 5.86 -3.44 8.38
C LYS A 130 5.56 -4.87 7.95
N SER A 131 5.93 -5.27 6.73
CA SER A 131 5.79 -6.65 6.25
C SER A 131 6.90 -7.59 6.76
N GLY A 132 7.88 -7.08 7.50
CA GLY A 132 8.96 -7.87 8.11
C GLY A 132 10.08 -8.26 7.16
N ILE A 133 10.20 -7.63 5.98
CA ILE A 133 11.34 -7.89 5.09
C ILE A 133 12.62 -7.29 5.69
N ARG A 134 13.72 -8.06 5.72
CA ARG A 134 15.01 -7.59 6.25
C ARG A 134 15.81 -6.72 5.30
N ASN A 135 15.77 -6.99 4.00
CA ASN A 135 16.65 -6.33 3.03
C ASN A 135 15.86 -5.84 1.81
N ILE A 136 16.14 -4.62 1.37
CA ILE A 136 15.76 -4.14 0.05
C ILE A 136 16.99 -3.63 -0.70
N PHE A 137 17.20 -4.21 -1.88
CA PHE A 137 18.18 -3.74 -2.85
C PHE A 137 17.46 -2.81 -3.83
N LEU A 138 17.81 -1.52 -3.80
CA LEU A 138 17.29 -0.49 -4.70
C LEU A 138 18.33 -0.20 -5.79
N LYS A 139 18.28 -0.98 -6.87
CA LYS A 139 19.21 -0.80 -8.00
C LYS A 139 18.73 0.33 -8.92
N THR A 140 19.66 1.22 -9.29
CA THR A 140 19.43 2.14 -10.42
C THR A 140 19.51 1.36 -11.74
N PHE A 141 18.49 1.48 -12.58
CA PHE A 141 18.48 0.86 -13.91
C PHE A 141 19.39 1.65 -14.87
N ASP A 142 20.45 1.02 -15.35
CA ASP A 142 21.48 1.61 -16.21
C ASP A 142 21.77 0.73 -17.46
N GLU A 143 22.61 1.22 -18.38
CA GLU A 143 22.94 0.48 -19.60
C GLU A 143 23.64 -0.86 -19.34
N GLU A 144 24.47 -0.96 -18.29
CA GLU A 144 25.12 -2.21 -17.92
C GLU A 144 24.07 -3.25 -17.52
N PHE A 145 23.19 -2.89 -16.59
CA PHE A 145 22.14 -3.79 -16.09
C PHE A 145 21.12 -4.15 -17.18
N ARG A 146 20.76 -3.19 -18.05
CA ARG A 146 19.87 -3.41 -19.20
C ARG A 146 20.41 -4.48 -20.15
N ASN A 147 21.73 -4.57 -20.30
CA ASN A 147 22.35 -5.45 -21.28
C ASN A 147 22.65 -6.87 -20.78
N LEU A 148 22.49 -7.14 -19.48
CA LEU A 148 22.62 -8.49 -18.92
C LEU A 148 21.56 -9.42 -19.48
N THR A 149 21.96 -10.56 -20.04
CA THR A 149 21.04 -11.66 -20.32
C THR A 149 20.46 -12.26 -19.03
N GLY A 150 19.37 -13.03 -19.14
CA GLY A 150 18.79 -13.73 -17.98
C GLY A 150 19.82 -14.61 -17.26
N THR A 151 20.65 -15.36 -18.00
CA THR A 151 21.70 -16.21 -17.43
C THR A 151 22.78 -15.39 -16.73
N GLU A 152 23.31 -14.35 -17.39
CA GLU A 152 24.33 -13.49 -16.78
C GLU A 152 23.82 -12.76 -15.53
N PHE A 153 22.54 -12.39 -15.52
CA PHE A 153 21.92 -11.81 -14.32
C PHE A 153 21.89 -12.82 -13.16
N CYS A 154 21.56 -14.08 -13.43
CA CYS A 154 21.55 -15.12 -12.39
C CYS A 154 22.96 -15.38 -11.85
N GLU A 155 23.95 -15.56 -12.71
CA GLU A 155 25.34 -15.79 -12.32
C GLU A 155 25.93 -14.57 -11.60
N LYS A 156 26.03 -13.45 -12.31
CA LYS A 156 26.80 -12.27 -11.87
C LYS A 156 26.13 -11.48 -10.77
N VAL A 157 24.79 -11.50 -10.69
CA VAL A 157 24.04 -10.70 -9.71
C VAL A 157 23.49 -11.58 -8.61
N LEU A 158 22.69 -12.60 -8.93
CA LEU A 158 22.01 -13.39 -7.89
C LEU A 158 22.99 -14.27 -7.10
N VAL A 159 23.92 -14.94 -7.78
CA VAL A 159 24.87 -15.84 -7.12
C VAL A 159 26.10 -15.07 -6.64
N ASP A 160 26.86 -14.47 -7.56
CA ASP A 160 28.18 -13.92 -7.24
C ASP A 160 28.13 -12.73 -6.29
N LYS A 161 27.21 -11.79 -6.52
CA LYS A 161 27.09 -10.56 -5.71
C LYS A 161 26.17 -10.72 -4.51
N LEU A 162 25.02 -11.36 -4.68
CA LEU A 162 23.97 -11.39 -3.66
C LEU A 162 23.95 -12.69 -2.84
N ASN A 163 24.66 -13.74 -3.25
CA ASN A 163 24.67 -15.05 -2.59
C ASN A 163 23.24 -15.57 -2.32
N VAL A 164 22.39 -15.54 -3.34
CA VAL A 164 21.01 -16.01 -3.25
C VAL A 164 20.98 -17.53 -3.22
N LYS A 165 20.22 -18.10 -2.29
CA LYS A 165 19.99 -19.55 -2.16
C LYS A 165 18.55 -19.96 -2.42
N HIS A 166 17.63 -19.00 -2.38
CA HIS A 166 16.23 -19.24 -2.69
C HIS A 166 15.63 -18.06 -3.44
N ILE A 167 14.97 -18.33 -4.57
CA ILE A 167 14.30 -17.31 -5.38
C ILE A 167 12.80 -17.57 -5.37
N ILE A 168 12.02 -16.51 -5.15
CA ILE A 168 10.57 -16.53 -5.31
C ILE A 168 10.19 -15.51 -6.38
N ILE A 169 9.40 -15.92 -7.36
CA ILE A 169 8.85 -15.01 -8.38
C ILE A 169 7.35 -15.22 -8.57
N GLY A 170 6.65 -14.19 -9.02
CA GLY A 170 5.26 -14.31 -9.45
C GLY A 170 5.13 -15.00 -10.82
N HIS A 171 3.95 -15.55 -11.11
CA HIS A 171 3.63 -16.27 -12.35
C HIS A 171 4.06 -15.56 -13.66
N ASP A 172 3.90 -14.23 -13.75
CA ASP A 172 4.21 -13.45 -14.97
C ASP A 172 5.55 -12.71 -14.94
N HIS A 173 6.47 -13.09 -14.04
CA HIS A 173 7.73 -12.38 -13.88
C HIS A 173 8.73 -12.67 -15.02
N THR A 174 9.25 -11.61 -15.65
CA THR A 174 10.33 -11.68 -16.65
C THR A 174 11.46 -10.72 -16.31
N PHE A 175 12.70 -11.10 -16.64
CA PHE A 175 13.91 -10.30 -16.38
C PHE A 175 14.96 -10.49 -17.49
N GLY A 176 16.08 -9.76 -17.37
CA GLY A 176 17.16 -9.80 -18.35
C GLY A 176 16.83 -9.11 -19.68
N LYS A 177 17.87 -8.87 -20.48
CA LYS A 177 17.81 -8.25 -21.80
C LYS A 177 16.79 -8.96 -22.66
N ASN A 178 15.91 -8.18 -23.29
CA ASN A 178 14.83 -8.67 -24.16
C ASN A 178 13.92 -9.73 -23.49
N LYS A 179 13.76 -9.67 -22.16
CA LYS A 179 12.98 -10.66 -21.37
C LYS A 179 13.51 -12.09 -21.55
N SER A 180 14.83 -12.24 -21.65
CA SER A 180 15.50 -13.54 -21.82
C SER A 180 15.43 -14.42 -20.57
N GLY A 181 15.05 -13.88 -19.41
CA GLY A 181 14.85 -14.61 -18.16
C GLY A 181 13.38 -14.71 -17.76
N ASN A 182 13.00 -15.89 -17.29
CA ASN A 182 11.68 -16.23 -16.74
C ASN A 182 11.83 -17.41 -15.75
N PHE A 183 10.72 -17.96 -15.26
CA PHE A 183 10.73 -19.11 -14.35
C PHE A 183 11.41 -20.36 -14.94
N GLU A 184 11.15 -20.68 -16.20
CA GLU A 184 11.74 -21.86 -16.85
C GLU A 184 13.26 -21.75 -16.95
N LEU A 185 13.79 -20.56 -17.26
CA LEU A 185 15.23 -20.31 -17.21
C LEU A 185 15.76 -20.56 -15.79
N LEU A 186 15.17 -19.91 -14.78
CA LEU A 186 15.61 -20.07 -13.38
C LEU A 186 15.63 -21.53 -12.97
N LYS A 187 14.59 -22.29 -13.30
CA LYS A 187 14.47 -23.71 -13.00
C LYS A 187 15.50 -24.56 -13.75
N SER A 188 15.84 -24.22 -14.98
CA SER A 188 16.82 -24.97 -15.77
C SER A 188 18.27 -24.81 -15.25
N ILE A 189 18.60 -23.68 -14.63
CA ILE A 189 19.95 -23.36 -14.15
C ILE A 189 20.08 -23.43 -12.62
N SER A 190 18.98 -23.66 -11.88
CA SER A 190 18.97 -23.59 -10.41
C SER A 190 19.91 -24.58 -9.75
N ASP A 191 19.95 -25.81 -10.27
CA ASP A 191 20.79 -26.88 -9.72
C ASP A 191 22.28 -26.61 -9.96
N GLU A 192 22.63 -26.11 -11.15
CA GLU A 192 24.00 -25.74 -11.52
C GLU A 192 24.49 -24.54 -10.70
N LEU A 193 23.64 -23.54 -10.51
CA LEU A 193 23.95 -22.31 -9.80
C LEU A 193 23.72 -22.38 -8.28
N GLY A 194 23.23 -23.52 -7.78
CA GLY A 194 23.12 -23.81 -6.35
C GLY A 194 22.08 -22.97 -5.59
N PHE A 195 20.93 -22.70 -6.21
CA PHE A 195 19.77 -22.07 -5.57
C PHE A 195 18.48 -22.87 -5.80
N LYS A 196 17.45 -22.61 -5.01
CA LYS A 196 16.08 -23.12 -5.23
C LYS A 196 15.21 -22.05 -5.86
N VAL A 197 14.18 -22.45 -6.62
CA VAL A 197 13.21 -21.51 -7.19
C VAL A 197 11.77 -21.96 -6.93
N ASN A 198 10.93 -21.01 -6.50
CA ASN A 198 9.49 -21.18 -6.42
C ASN A 198 8.77 -20.12 -7.26
N GLN A 199 7.70 -20.55 -7.95
CA GLN A 199 6.76 -19.65 -8.59
C GLN A 199 5.47 -19.62 -7.76
N LEU A 200 5.00 -18.42 -7.45
CA LEU A 200 3.72 -18.24 -6.77
C LEU A 200 2.63 -17.88 -7.78
N GLU A 201 1.46 -18.47 -7.57
CA GLU A 201 0.26 -18.13 -8.31
C GLU A 201 -0.25 -16.73 -7.95
N ALA A 202 -1.07 -16.17 -8.82
CA ALA A 202 -1.73 -14.91 -8.57
C ALA A 202 -2.64 -14.99 -7.35
N VAL A 203 -2.52 -14.04 -6.42
CA VAL A 203 -3.47 -13.91 -5.31
C VAL A 203 -4.81 -13.43 -5.84
N GLN A 204 -5.87 -14.12 -5.43
CA GLN A 204 -7.26 -13.76 -5.72
C GLN A 204 -7.97 -13.38 -4.42
N THR A 205 -8.63 -12.24 -4.40
CA THR A 205 -9.64 -11.86 -3.39
C THR A 205 -10.95 -11.61 -4.12
N ASN A 206 -12.05 -12.21 -3.65
CA ASN A 206 -13.39 -11.98 -4.21
C ASN A 206 -13.44 -12.12 -5.76
N ASP A 207 -12.81 -13.17 -6.30
CA ASP A 207 -12.67 -13.45 -7.75
C ASP A 207 -11.88 -12.40 -8.57
N LEU A 208 -11.24 -11.43 -7.91
CA LEU A 208 -10.39 -10.43 -8.55
C LEU A 208 -8.91 -10.79 -8.38
N ASN A 209 -8.25 -11.13 -9.48
CA ASN A 209 -6.78 -11.19 -9.56
C ASN A 209 -6.19 -9.79 -9.21
N ILE A 210 -5.42 -9.67 -8.12
CA ILE A 210 -4.90 -8.38 -7.62
C ILE A 210 -3.67 -7.94 -8.42
N SER A 211 -3.65 -6.69 -8.89
CA SER A 211 -2.45 -6.12 -9.52
C SER A 211 -2.37 -4.60 -9.37
N SER A 212 -1.16 -4.06 -9.43
CA SER A 212 -0.91 -2.60 -9.45
C SER A 212 -1.65 -1.88 -10.59
N THR A 213 -1.95 -2.56 -11.70
CA THR A 213 -2.75 -2.03 -12.81
C THR A 213 -4.22 -1.85 -12.41
N LYS A 214 -4.82 -2.86 -11.77
CA LYS A 214 -6.23 -2.76 -11.34
C LYS A 214 -6.42 -1.73 -10.24
N ILE A 215 -5.47 -1.61 -9.32
CA ILE A 215 -5.48 -0.59 -8.27
C ILE A 215 -5.43 0.81 -8.91
N ARG A 216 -4.56 1.04 -9.90
CA ARG A 216 -4.53 2.30 -10.66
C ARG A 216 -5.88 2.63 -11.31
N ILE A 217 -6.51 1.65 -11.94
CA ILE A 217 -7.81 1.82 -12.58
C ILE A 217 -8.85 2.23 -11.52
N ALA A 218 -8.94 1.49 -10.41
CA ALA A 218 -9.87 1.81 -9.32
C ALA A 218 -9.67 3.23 -8.79
N LEU A 219 -8.42 3.64 -8.52
CA LEU A 219 -8.10 5.01 -8.08
C LEU A 219 -8.47 6.08 -9.12
N SER A 220 -8.20 5.82 -10.41
CA SER A 220 -8.54 6.74 -11.50
C SER A 220 -10.05 6.90 -11.72
N GLU A 221 -10.83 5.91 -11.30
CA GLU A 221 -12.30 5.90 -11.37
C GLU A 221 -12.96 6.41 -10.07
N GLY A 222 -12.17 6.76 -9.06
CA GLY A 222 -12.66 7.18 -7.74
C GLY A 222 -13.18 6.02 -6.87
N ARG A 223 -12.92 4.76 -7.25
CA ARG A 223 -13.29 3.56 -6.49
C ARG A 223 -12.28 3.30 -5.36
N ILE A 224 -12.28 4.18 -4.35
CA ILE A 224 -11.32 4.15 -3.24
C ILE A 224 -11.44 2.86 -2.41
N ASN A 225 -12.65 2.39 -2.13
CA ASN A 225 -12.87 1.17 -1.35
C ASN A 225 -12.26 -0.05 -2.05
N ASP A 226 -12.51 -0.23 -3.35
CA ASP A 226 -11.95 -1.33 -4.14
C ASP A 226 -10.41 -1.28 -4.19
N ALA A 227 -9.84 -0.08 -4.31
CA ALA A 227 -8.39 0.10 -4.25
C ALA A 227 -7.83 -0.31 -2.88
N ASN A 228 -8.45 0.14 -1.79
CA ASN A 228 -8.05 -0.18 -0.42
C ASN A 228 -8.19 -1.68 -0.11
N GLU A 229 -9.23 -2.34 -0.62
CA GLU A 229 -9.42 -3.78 -0.50
C GLU A 229 -8.28 -4.56 -1.16
N MET A 230 -7.91 -4.20 -2.39
CA MET A 230 -6.78 -4.82 -3.10
C MET A 230 -5.42 -4.54 -2.43
N LEU A 231 -5.25 -3.34 -1.87
CA LEU A 231 -4.03 -2.95 -1.16
C LEU A 231 -3.90 -3.66 0.20
N GLY A 232 -5.02 -3.89 0.89
CA GLY A 232 -5.06 -4.33 2.29
C GLY A 232 -4.84 -3.20 3.30
N TYR A 233 -4.81 -1.95 2.83
CA TYR A 233 -4.64 -0.74 3.64
C TYR A 233 -5.23 0.48 2.91
N SER A 234 -5.50 1.56 3.64
CA SER A 234 -6.01 2.81 3.05
C SER A 234 -4.92 3.53 2.26
N TYR A 235 -5.18 3.80 0.98
CA TYR A 235 -4.22 4.40 0.05
C TYR A 235 -3.65 5.71 0.60
N PRO A 236 -2.33 5.82 0.80
CA PRO A 236 -1.71 6.99 1.42
C PRO A 236 -1.37 8.07 0.40
N LEU A 237 -1.20 9.28 0.90
CA LEU A 237 -0.53 10.40 0.28
C LEU A 237 0.26 11.13 1.37
N THR A 238 1.58 10.97 1.35
CA THR A 238 2.48 11.80 2.17
C THR A 238 2.94 13.02 1.38
N GLY A 239 2.86 14.19 1.99
CA GLY A 239 3.26 15.44 1.36
C GLY A 239 3.48 16.58 2.35
N LYS A 240 4.18 17.61 1.88
CA LYS A 240 4.52 18.78 2.69
C LYS A 240 3.38 19.80 2.66
N VAL A 241 3.02 20.35 3.81
CA VAL A 241 2.05 21.44 3.88
C VAL A 241 2.69 22.74 3.42
N ILE A 242 2.13 23.35 2.37
CA ILE A 242 2.59 24.60 1.78
C ILE A 242 1.58 25.73 1.95
N HIS A 243 2.05 26.94 1.70
CA HIS A 243 1.22 28.13 1.72
C HIS A 243 0.36 28.21 0.46
N GLY A 244 -0.97 28.14 0.62
CA GLY A 244 -1.94 28.35 -0.48
C GLY A 244 -2.57 29.74 -0.48
N LYS A 245 -3.65 29.90 -1.29
CA LYS A 245 -4.41 31.16 -1.45
C LYS A 245 -5.22 31.57 -0.22
N LYS A 246 -5.28 30.73 0.83
CA LYS A 246 -6.00 30.94 2.10
C LYS A 246 -7.50 31.31 1.95
N LEU A 247 -8.11 31.01 0.80
CA LEU A 247 -9.52 31.35 0.51
C LEU A 247 -10.49 30.62 1.45
N GLY A 248 -10.23 29.36 1.76
CA GLY A 248 -11.05 28.59 2.69
C GLY A 248 -11.20 29.27 4.07
N ARG A 249 -10.16 29.97 4.55
CA ARG A 249 -10.21 30.69 5.83
C ARG A 249 -11.25 31.81 5.85
N THR A 250 -11.53 32.47 4.73
CA THR A 250 -12.50 33.58 4.69
C THR A 250 -13.95 33.08 4.75
N ILE A 251 -14.17 31.77 4.52
CA ILE A 251 -15.50 31.16 4.44
C ILE A 251 -15.74 30.12 5.56
N GLY A 252 -14.83 30.04 6.55
CA GLY A 252 -14.95 29.14 7.70
C GLY A 252 -14.29 27.77 7.53
N TYR A 253 -13.62 27.52 6.41
CA TYR A 253 -12.99 26.24 6.04
C TYR A 253 -11.48 26.39 5.81
N PRO A 254 -10.65 26.67 6.82
CA PRO A 254 -9.20 26.75 6.64
C PRO A 254 -8.62 25.43 6.11
N THR A 255 -8.10 25.44 4.88
CA THR A 255 -7.47 24.29 4.23
C THR A 255 -5.94 24.35 4.30
N ALA A 256 -5.31 23.19 4.44
CA ALA A 256 -3.89 22.98 4.22
C ALA A 256 -3.66 22.56 2.77
N ASN A 257 -2.75 23.25 2.07
CA ASN A 257 -2.37 22.89 0.70
C ASN A 257 -1.22 21.90 0.77
N ILE A 258 -1.29 20.81 0.01
CA ILE A 258 -0.32 19.71 0.06
C ILE A 258 0.52 19.72 -1.21
N GLU A 259 1.83 19.87 -1.04
CA GLU A 259 2.79 19.63 -2.10
C GLU A 259 2.95 18.13 -2.30
N VAL A 260 2.48 17.63 -3.44
CA VAL A 260 2.49 16.22 -3.79
C VAL A 260 3.75 15.89 -4.59
N PRO A 261 4.49 14.82 -4.25
CA PRO A 261 5.61 14.37 -5.06
C PRO A 261 5.22 14.11 -6.52
N ILE A 262 6.01 14.61 -7.46
CA ILE A 262 5.68 14.62 -8.90
C ILE A 262 5.36 13.23 -9.49
N ASN A 263 5.96 12.18 -8.93
CA ASN A 263 5.80 10.80 -9.36
C ASN A 263 4.71 10.05 -8.60
N LYS A 264 4.01 10.66 -7.64
CA LYS A 264 2.91 10.03 -6.90
C LYS A 264 1.65 10.01 -7.75
N LEU A 265 0.96 8.87 -7.78
CA LEU A 265 -0.36 8.77 -8.39
C LEU A 265 -1.40 9.37 -7.45
N LEU A 266 -2.06 10.43 -7.90
CA LEU A 266 -3.26 10.93 -7.25
C LEU A 266 -4.49 10.16 -7.76
N PRO A 267 -5.49 9.89 -6.90
CA PRO A 267 -6.80 9.42 -7.33
C PRO A 267 -7.49 10.41 -8.28
N LYS A 268 -8.67 10.02 -8.77
CA LYS A 268 -9.56 10.85 -9.58
C LYS A 268 -9.71 12.28 -9.02
N LYS A 269 -9.91 13.29 -9.87
CA LYS A 269 -10.26 14.63 -9.37
C LYS A 269 -11.62 14.59 -8.65
N GLY A 270 -11.76 15.32 -7.55
CA GLY A 270 -12.97 15.35 -6.73
C GLY A 270 -12.70 15.51 -5.23
N ALA A 271 -13.76 15.33 -4.44
CA ALA A 271 -13.75 15.43 -2.99
C ALA A 271 -13.75 14.04 -2.33
N TYR A 272 -13.10 13.94 -1.17
CA TYR A 272 -12.81 12.69 -0.47
C TYR A 272 -12.97 12.81 1.04
N ILE A 273 -13.40 11.72 1.67
CA ILE A 273 -13.23 11.49 3.12
C ILE A 273 -11.83 10.91 3.33
N VAL A 274 -11.07 11.49 4.25
CA VAL A 274 -9.69 11.08 4.51
C VAL A 274 -9.35 11.00 6.00
N GLU A 275 -8.39 10.13 6.33
CA GLU A 275 -7.63 10.21 7.57
C GLU A 275 -6.46 11.16 7.38
N VAL A 276 -6.16 11.96 8.39
CA VAL A 276 -4.98 12.84 8.40
C VAL A 276 -4.13 12.51 9.60
N TRP A 277 -2.87 12.18 9.36
CA TRP A 277 -1.88 11.82 10.36
C TRP A 277 -0.82 12.92 10.46
N ILE A 278 -0.67 13.51 11.64
CA ILE A 278 0.26 14.60 11.95
C ILE A 278 0.96 14.26 13.26
N ASP A 279 2.30 14.10 13.24
CA ASP A 279 3.07 13.72 14.42
C ASP A 279 2.44 12.51 15.16
N ASP A 280 2.09 11.46 14.41
CA ASP A 280 1.41 10.23 14.87
C ASP A 280 -0.01 10.41 15.45
N GLN A 281 -0.59 11.61 15.33
CA GLN A 281 -1.97 11.88 15.76
C GLN A 281 -2.94 11.80 14.59
N PHE A 282 -4.02 11.06 14.81
CA PHE A 282 -5.11 10.87 13.86
C PHE A 282 -6.14 12.01 13.94
N TYR A 283 -6.55 12.50 12.76
CA TYR A 283 -7.64 13.44 12.57
C TYR A 283 -8.53 13.02 11.40
N LYS A 284 -9.80 13.39 11.44
CA LYS A 284 -10.72 13.27 10.30
C LYS A 284 -10.51 14.47 9.37
N GLY A 285 -10.60 14.25 8.06
CA GLY A 285 -10.47 15.32 7.08
C GLY A 285 -11.34 15.13 5.86
N MET A 286 -11.57 16.25 5.18
CA MET A 286 -12.09 16.30 3.82
C MET A 286 -10.98 16.76 2.90
N LEU A 287 -10.77 16.08 1.78
CA LEU A 287 -9.74 16.42 0.83
C LEU A 287 -10.32 16.68 -0.54
N SER A 288 -9.84 17.73 -1.20
CA SER A 288 -10.17 18.06 -2.59
C SER A 288 -8.93 17.92 -3.46
N ILE A 289 -9.08 17.20 -4.58
CA ILE A 289 -8.11 17.14 -5.68
C ILE A 289 -8.73 17.83 -6.88
N GLY A 290 -8.11 18.90 -7.37
CA GLY A 290 -8.66 19.67 -8.48
C GLY A 290 -7.61 20.39 -9.32
N THR A 291 -8.07 21.08 -10.36
CA THR A 291 -7.23 21.94 -11.20
C THR A 291 -7.57 23.41 -11.00
N ASN A 292 -6.55 24.27 -10.94
CA ASN A 292 -6.76 25.72 -10.93
C ASN A 292 -6.58 26.27 -12.34
N PRO A 293 -7.63 26.72 -13.02
CA PRO A 293 -7.49 27.41 -14.30
C PRO A 293 -7.01 28.84 -14.03
N THR A 294 -5.75 29.02 -13.67
CA THR A 294 -5.11 30.35 -13.66
C THR A 294 -4.49 30.65 -15.02
N ILE A 295 -4.71 31.87 -15.51
CA ILE A 295 -4.43 32.36 -16.87
C ILE A 295 -2.94 32.24 -17.29
N ASP A 296 -2.02 32.02 -16.36
CA ASP A 296 -0.56 32.00 -16.59
C ASP A 296 0.09 30.60 -16.55
N ASP A 297 -0.63 29.55 -16.18
CA ASP A 297 -0.03 28.21 -16.05
C ASP A 297 -0.43 27.35 -17.26
N GLN A 298 0.48 27.22 -18.23
CA GLN A 298 0.34 26.25 -19.33
C GLN A 298 0.41 24.79 -18.84
N ASN A 299 0.71 24.59 -17.57
CA ASN A 299 0.65 23.30 -16.89
C ASN A 299 -0.59 23.30 -15.98
N GLU A 300 -1.56 22.45 -16.29
CA GLU A 300 -2.71 22.13 -15.41
C GLU A 300 -2.21 21.46 -14.12
N SER A 301 -1.60 22.24 -13.21
CA SER A 301 -1.09 21.72 -11.95
C SER A 301 -2.27 21.29 -11.07
N LEU A 302 -2.23 20.02 -10.65
CA LEU A 302 -3.20 19.48 -9.70
C LEU A 302 -2.92 20.08 -8.32
N HIS A 303 -3.96 20.63 -7.70
CA HIS A 303 -3.90 21.09 -6.32
C HIS A 303 -4.58 20.08 -5.42
N THR A 304 -3.94 19.81 -4.29
CA THR A 304 -4.49 18.97 -3.23
C THR A 304 -4.66 19.82 -1.98
N GLU A 305 -5.91 19.95 -1.52
CA GLU A 305 -6.25 20.72 -0.33
C GLU A 305 -6.99 19.84 0.67
N VAL A 306 -6.58 19.88 1.94
CA VAL A 306 -7.25 19.15 3.01
C VAL A 306 -7.80 20.12 4.06
N TYR A 307 -9.07 19.96 4.38
CA TYR A 307 -9.71 20.55 5.55
C TYR A 307 -9.70 19.52 6.68
N ILE A 308 -9.06 19.84 7.80
CA ILE A 308 -8.94 18.94 8.95
C ILE A 308 -9.99 19.34 9.97
N LEU A 309 -10.85 18.39 10.36
CA LEU A 309 -11.94 18.65 11.30
C LEU A 309 -11.37 18.89 12.69
N ASP A 310 -12.00 19.82 13.42
CA ASP A 310 -11.66 20.19 14.80
C ASP A 310 -10.18 20.55 15.02
N PHE A 311 -9.53 21.08 13.97
CA PHE A 311 -8.11 21.39 13.98
C PHE A 311 -7.85 22.90 13.90
N ASN A 312 -7.07 23.42 14.84
CA ASN A 312 -6.81 24.86 14.98
C ASN A 312 -5.31 25.21 15.13
N LYS A 313 -4.42 24.31 14.73
CA LYS A 313 -2.96 24.51 14.81
C LYS A 313 -2.38 24.92 13.45
N GLU A 314 -1.24 25.60 13.50
CA GLU A 314 -0.45 25.90 12.30
C GLU A 314 0.50 24.73 12.02
N ILE A 315 0.47 24.26 10.77
CA ILE A 315 1.22 23.07 10.32
C ILE A 315 2.00 23.32 9.03
N TYR A 316 2.27 24.58 8.68
CA TYR A 316 3.10 24.87 7.51
C TYR A 316 4.48 24.22 7.64
N ASP A 317 5.01 23.80 6.50
CA ASP A 317 6.27 23.11 6.34
C ASP A 317 6.37 21.73 7.00
N LYS A 318 5.32 21.27 7.69
CA LYS A 318 5.24 19.89 8.18
C LYS A 318 4.92 18.93 7.05
N GLU A 319 5.53 17.76 7.12
CA GLU A 319 5.10 16.59 6.36
C GLU A 319 3.92 15.93 7.09
N ILE A 320 2.88 15.61 6.35
CA ILE A 320 1.71 14.91 6.88
C ILE A 320 1.36 13.73 5.96
N THR A 321 0.73 12.71 6.53
CA THR A 321 0.23 11.57 5.75
C THR A 321 -1.29 11.59 5.74
N ILE A 322 -1.86 11.57 4.55
CA ILE A 322 -3.30 11.49 4.32
C ILE A 322 -3.63 10.08 3.83
N LYS A 323 -4.69 9.47 4.32
CA LYS A 323 -5.16 8.16 3.81
C LYS A 323 -6.59 8.27 3.29
N PHE A 324 -6.79 7.87 2.04
CA PHE A 324 -8.08 7.96 1.37
C PHE A 324 -9.04 6.89 1.89
N ARG A 325 -10.22 7.32 2.34
CA ARG A 325 -11.24 6.42 2.90
C ARG A 325 -12.42 6.24 1.98
N ASP A 326 -12.97 7.33 1.45
CA ASP A 326 -14.09 7.25 0.53
C ASP A 326 -14.10 8.42 -0.45
N PHE A 327 -14.77 8.22 -1.58
CA PHE A 327 -15.02 9.26 -2.57
C PHE A 327 -16.38 9.91 -2.30
N LEU A 328 -16.40 11.23 -2.16
CA LEU A 328 -17.63 11.99 -1.93
C LEU A 328 -18.32 12.29 -3.26
N HIS A 329 -17.64 13.02 -4.14
CA HIS A 329 -18.20 13.43 -5.43
C HIS A 329 -17.12 14.01 -6.37
N ASP A 330 -17.47 14.12 -7.66
CA ASP A 330 -16.67 14.81 -8.69
C ASP A 330 -16.53 16.31 -8.44
N GLU A 331 -15.57 17.00 -9.07
CA GLU A 331 -15.45 18.46 -8.96
C GLU A 331 -16.76 19.18 -9.36
N ILE A 332 -17.26 20.05 -8.48
CA ILE A 332 -18.48 20.83 -8.70
C ILE A 332 -18.10 22.29 -8.97
N LYS A 333 -18.66 22.88 -10.02
CA LYS A 333 -18.63 24.33 -10.24
C LYS A 333 -19.80 24.96 -9.48
N PHE A 334 -19.52 25.91 -8.60
CA PHE A 334 -20.53 26.56 -7.78
C PHE A 334 -20.91 27.93 -8.35
N ASP A 335 -22.22 28.18 -8.48
CA ASP A 335 -22.77 29.49 -8.88
C ASP A 335 -22.84 30.45 -7.68
N GLY A 336 -21.69 30.70 -7.06
CA GLY A 336 -21.58 31.61 -5.91
C GLY A 336 -21.23 30.92 -4.60
N LEU A 337 -20.93 31.76 -3.60
CA LEU A 337 -20.33 31.33 -2.34
C LEU A 337 -21.29 30.53 -1.44
N GLU A 338 -22.58 30.86 -1.44
CA GLU A 338 -23.56 30.17 -0.59
C GLU A 338 -23.67 28.68 -0.93
N LYS A 339 -23.82 28.35 -2.22
CA LYS A 339 -23.87 26.94 -2.69
C LYS A 339 -22.60 26.16 -2.36
N LEU A 340 -21.44 26.82 -2.37
CA LEU A 340 -20.17 26.20 -1.97
C LEU A 340 -20.19 25.85 -0.49
N ILE A 341 -20.62 26.78 0.38
CA ILE A 341 -20.69 26.55 1.83
C ILE A 341 -21.68 25.43 2.15
N GLU A 342 -22.88 25.45 1.55
CA GLU A 342 -23.88 24.40 1.73
C GLU A 342 -23.32 23.01 1.42
N LYS A 343 -22.54 22.90 0.34
CA LYS A 343 -21.92 21.63 -0.04
C LYS A 343 -20.82 21.20 0.92
N LEU A 344 -19.97 22.14 1.36
CA LEU A 344 -18.93 21.86 2.36
C LEU A 344 -19.52 21.43 3.71
N ASP A 345 -20.65 22.03 4.11
CA ASP A 345 -21.37 21.64 5.33
C ASP A 345 -21.91 20.20 5.23
N GLU A 346 -22.45 19.83 4.05
CA GLU A 346 -22.89 18.46 3.78
C GLU A 346 -21.73 17.47 3.85
N ASP A 347 -20.63 17.74 3.14
CA ASP A 347 -19.45 16.88 3.10
C ASP A 347 -18.82 16.73 4.49
N LYS A 348 -18.83 17.81 5.28
CA LYS A 348 -18.34 17.81 6.66
C LYS A 348 -19.18 16.86 7.51
N ARG A 349 -20.50 16.96 7.43
CA ARG A 349 -21.43 16.07 8.15
C ARG A 349 -21.21 14.61 7.76
N LEU A 350 -21.07 14.31 6.47
CA LEU A 350 -20.77 12.94 5.99
C LEU A 350 -19.44 12.42 6.57
N THR A 351 -18.42 13.28 6.62
CA THR A 351 -17.10 12.96 7.19
C THR A 351 -17.15 12.74 8.71
N GLU A 352 -17.94 13.54 9.44
CA GLU A 352 -18.16 13.39 10.88
C GLU A 352 -18.82 12.06 11.20
N GLU A 353 -19.83 11.66 10.42
CA GLU A 353 -20.61 10.42 10.56
C GLU A 353 -19.87 9.16 10.08
N TYR A 354 -18.85 9.31 9.22
CA TYR A 354 -18.10 8.20 8.65
C TYR A 354 -17.38 7.35 9.71
N GLN A 355 -17.41 6.04 9.50
CA GLN A 355 -16.76 5.03 10.33
C GLN A 355 -15.38 4.69 9.76
N PHE A 356 -14.33 5.19 10.42
CA PHE A 356 -12.93 5.04 10.01
C PHE A 356 -12.36 3.68 10.38
#